data_AF-A0A968HJR8-F1
#
_entry.id   AF-A0A968HJR8-F1
#
_cell.length_a   1.000
_cell.length_b   1.000
_cell.length_c   1.000
_cell.angle_alpha   90.00
_cell.angle_beta   90.00
_cell.angle_gamma   90.00
#
_symmetry.space_group_name_H-M   'P 1'
#
loop_
_entity.id
_entity.type
_entity.pdbx_description
1 polymer ?
#
loop_
_entity_poly.entity_id
_entity_poly.type
_entity_poly.pdbx_seq_one_letter_code
_entity_poly.pdbx_strand_id
1 'polypeptide(L)'
;MKNRLKELRQLRQWSQSDLARALGVSRQAVNGFESGKFDPSLDMAFKIASLFDVAIEDIFIYEAKNSMQMLVERVKNFFGFEFGFERFTEKAINAVNFARNAAARSQPSQVEPEHLLAGLLADPTTTSAQLLRASGVKLDIETNEHSFESRENLAFSPQSKFVLELALQVVRLQGKKSIGTEHLLWGLVRLSETDKAALNDLFKHYAIDVETLNNQLAETVRSDFKAG
;
A
#
# COMPACT_ATOMS: atom_id res chain seq x y z
N MET A 1 24.17 1.74 -11.69
CA MET A 1 23.59 1.02 -12.87
C MET A 1 24.53 -0.11 -13.34
N LYS A 2 24.04 -1.24 -13.87
CA LYS A 2 24.92 -2.23 -14.53
C LYS A 2 25.43 -1.64 -15.84
N ASN A 3 26.72 -1.83 -16.17
CA ASN A 3 27.29 -1.30 -17.41
C ASN A 3 28.36 -2.23 -18.00
N ARG A 4 28.62 -2.08 -19.29
CA ARG A 4 29.63 -2.83 -20.06
C ARG A 4 30.85 -1.98 -20.43
N LEU A 5 31.04 -0.84 -19.76
CA LEU A 5 32.09 0.13 -20.11
C LEU A 5 33.50 -0.48 -20.03
N LYS A 6 33.73 -1.31 -19.00
CA LYS A 6 35.00 -2.03 -18.82
C LYS A 6 35.28 -3.00 -19.98
N GLU A 7 34.25 -3.70 -20.46
CA GLU A 7 34.35 -4.66 -21.56
C GLU A 7 34.69 -3.94 -22.87
N LEU A 8 33.96 -2.87 -23.19
CA LEU A 8 34.20 -2.05 -24.38
C LEU A 8 35.60 -1.42 -24.38
N ARG A 9 36.06 -0.94 -23.23
CA ARG A 9 37.43 -0.45 -23.06
C ARG A 9 38.46 -1.55 -23.34
N GLN A 10 38.24 -2.75 -22.82
CA GLN A 10 39.16 -3.88 -23.01
C GLN A 10 39.21 -4.38 -24.46
N LEU A 11 38.08 -4.34 -25.18
CA LEU A 11 38.03 -4.67 -26.61
C LEU A 11 38.90 -3.73 -27.46
N ARG A 12 39.02 -2.46 -27.04
CA ARG A 12 39.94 -1.48 -27.65
C ARG A 12 41.37 -1.53 -27.08
N GLN A 13 41.67 -2.47 -26.19
CA GLN A 13 42.96 -2.59 -25.47
C GLN A 13 43.35 -1.33 -24.68
N TRP A 14 42.37 -0.54 -24.23
CA TRP A 14 42.61 0.71 -23.52
C TRP A 14 42.77 0.50 -22.02
N SER A 15 43.63 1.28 -21.36
CA SER A 15 43.64 1.40 -19.90
C SER A 15 42.56 2.38 -19.42
N GLN A 16 42.20 2.35 -18.12
CA GLN A 16 41.27 3.34 -17.56
C GLN A 16 41.75 4.78 -17.78
N SER A 17 43.07 4.99 -17.80
CA SER A 17 43.68 6.30 -18.06
C SER A 17 43.50 6.73 -19.52
N ASP A 18 43.52 5.79 -20.46
CA ASP A 18 43.33 6.10 -21.89
C ASP A 18 41.87 6.47 -22.18
N LEU A 19 40.92 5.72 -21.59
CA LEU A 19 39.50 6.08 -21.66
C LEU A 19 39.24 7.43 -20.99
N ALA A 20 39.87 7.71 -19.85
CA ALA A 20 39.74 8.98 -19.15
C ALA A 20 40.23 10.16 -20.02
N ARG A 21 41.37 9.97 -20.69
CA ARG A 21 41.93 10.95 -21.65
C ARG A 21 40.99 11.19 -22.83
N ALA A 22 40.43 10.12 -23.41
CA ALA A 22 39.49 10.22 -24.52
C ALA A 22 38.18 10.93 -24.14
N LEU A 23 37.70 10.74 -22.90
CA LEU A 23 36.48 11.36 -22.39
C LEU A 23 36.71 12.77 -21.79
N GLY A 24 37.95 13.17 -21.54
CA GLY A 24 38.29 14.43 -20.88
C GLY A 24 37.91 14.44 -19.39
N VAL A 25 38.04 13.30 -18.72
CA VAL A 25 37.71 13.13 -17.28
C VAL A 25 38.90 12.55 -16.52
N SER A 26 38.81 12.48 -15.19
CA SER A 26 39.85 11.85 -14.38
C SER A 26 39.79 10.31 -14.48
N ARG A 27 40.92 9.62 -14.28
CA ARG A 27 40.95 8.15 -14.15
C ARG A 27 40.00 7.66 -13.05
N GLN A 28 39.88 8.41 -11.96
CA GLN A 28 38.95 8.10 -10.86
C GLN A 28 37.49 8.14 -11.31
N ALA A 29 37.14 9.06 -12.23
CA ALA A 29 35.82 9.11 -12.82
C ALA A 29 35.50 7.85 -13.64
N VAL A 30 36.43 7.42 -14.49
CA VAL A 30 36.29 6.16 -15.25
C VAL A 30 36.15 4.96 -14.33
N ASN A 31 36.95 4.87 -13.26
CA ASN A 31 36.79 3.80 -12.27
C ASN A 31 35.42 3.87 -11.59
N GLY A 32 34.94 5.07 -11.26
CA GLY A 32 33.61 5.29 -10.69
C GLY A 32 32.49 4.80 -11.60
N PHE A 33 32.60 5.08 -12.91
CA PHE A 33 31.66 4.61 -13.93
C PHE A 33 31.72 3.08 -14.07
N GLU A 34 32.90 2.50 -14.26
CA GLU A 34 33.06 1.05 -14.46
C GLU A 34 32.61 0.21 -13.25
N SER A 35 32.87 0.69 -12.03
CA SER A 35 32.46 0.01 -10.79
C SER A 35 31.00 0.27 -10.40
N GLY A 36 30.32 1.20 -11.07
CA GLY A 36 28.97 1.63 -10.72
C GLY A 36 28.90 2.41 -9.39
N LYS A 37 30.02 2.96 -8.91
CA LYS A 37 30.08 3.79 -7.70
C LYS A 37 29.24 5.06 -7.84
N PHE A 38 29.18 5.62 -9.05
CA PHE A 38 28.25 6.67 -9.43
C PHE A 38 27.99 6.58 -10.93
N ASP A 39 26.80 7.03 -11.33
CA ASP A 39 26.40 7.01 -12.73
C ASP A 39 26.94 8.27 -13.45
N PRO A 40 27.38 8.16 -14.72
CA PRO A 40 27.72 9.33 -15.53
C PRO A 40 26.49 10.22 -15.75
N SER A 41 26.70 11.52 -15.97
CA SER A 41 25.62 12.39 -16.46
C SER A 41 25.12 11.91 -17.82
N LEU A 42 23.89 12.30 -18.19
CA LEU A 42 23.31 11.95 -19.49
C LEU A 42 24.23 12.35 -20.65
N ASP A 43 24.77 13.57 -20.61
CA ASP A 43 25.72 14.06 -21.62
C ASP A 43 26.99 13.19 -21.68
N MET A 44 27.52 12.78 -20.53
CA MET A 44 28.69 11.91 -20.48
C MET A 44 28.36 10.51 -20.99
N ALA A 45 27.16 10.00 -20.72
CA ALA A 45 26.71 8.70 -21.21
C ALA A 45 26.57 8.70 -22.75
N PHE A 46 26.02 9.75 -23.35
CA PHE A 46 26.02 9.94 -24.80
C PHE A 46 27.42 10.09 -25.37
N LYS A 47 28.31 10.84 -24.71
CA LYS A 47 29.71 10.97 -25.13
C LYS A 47 30.43 9.62 -25.14
N ILE A 48 30.17 8.77 -24.14
CA ILE A 48 30.69 7.41 -24.08
C ILE A 48 30.11 6.55 -25.21
N ALA A 49 28.81 6.64 -25.48
CA ALA A 49 28.15 5.94 -26.60
C ALA A 49 28.76 6.31 -27.96
N SER A 50 28.90 7.61 -28.23
CA SER A 50 29.55 8.09 -29.45
C SER A 50 31.03 7.69 -29.54
N LEU A 51 31.75 7.62 -28.41
CA LEU A 51 33.16 7.21 -28.40
C LEU A 51 33.34 5.74 -28.82
N PHE A 52 32.41 4.87 -28.42
CA PHE A 52 32.46 3.44 -28.73
C PHE A 52 31.70 3.04 -30.00
N ASP A 53 30.92 3.96 -30.59
CA ASP A 53 30.07 3.75 -31.76
C ASP A 53 29.01 2.67 -31.53
N VAL A 54 28.31 2.76 -30.40
CA VAL A 54 27.27 1.83 -29.98
C VAL A 54 26.08 2.61 -29.38
N ALA A 55 24.92 1.96 -29.26
CA ALA A 55 23.79 2.58 -28.60
C ALA A 55 24.04 2.77 -27.10
N ILE A 56 23.39 3.75 -26.48
CA ILE A 56 23.58 4.03 -25.05
C ILE A 56 23.12 2.85 -24.19
N GLU A 57 22.10 2.12 -24.66
CA GLU A 57 21.52 0.93 -24.05
C GLU A 57 22.48 -0.28 -24.09
N ASP A 58 23.39 -0.32 -25.07
CA ASP A 58 24.41 -1.38 -25.18
C ASP A 58 25.52 -1.22 -24.13
N ILE A 59 25.74 0.01 -23.65
CA ILE A 59 26.75 0.35 -22.64
C ILE A 59 26.14 0.33 -21.24
N PHE A 60 24.99 0.98 -21.08
CA PHE A 60 24.36 1.22 -19.79
C PHE A 60 23.07 0.42 -19.71
N ILE A 61 23.18 -0.73 -19.05
CA ILE A 61 22.06 -1.65 -18.88
C ILE A 61 21.19 -1.07 -17.76
N TYR A 62 20.19 -0.31 -18.18
CA TYR A 62 19.08 0.04 -17.31
C TYR A 62 18.23 -1.21 -17.10
N GLU A 63 18.62 -2.03 -16.11
CA GLU A 63 17.67 -2.91 -15.45
C GLU A 63 16.70 -1.98 -14.73
N ALA A 64 15.63 -1.58 -15.41
CA ALA A 64 14.44 -1.12 -14.73
C ALA A 64 14.18 -2.18 -13.67
N LYS A 65 14.37 -1.86 -12.37
CA LYS A 65 13.70 -2.62 -11.31
C LYS A 65 12.30 -2.80 -11.84
N ASN A 66 11.94 -4.06 -12.11
CA ASN A 66 10.91 -4.47 -13.06
C ASN A 66 9.83 -3.39 -13.11
N SER A 67 9.38 -2.89 -14.27
CA SER A 67 8.29 -1.90 -14.28
C SER A 67 7.10 -2.35 -13.41
N MET A 68 6.93 -3.67 -13.28
CA MET A 68 6.14 -4.37 -12.25
C MET A 68 6.60 -4.22 -10.80
N GLN A 69 7.88 -4.36 -10.44
CA GLN A 69 8.41 -4.03 -9.11
C GLN A 69 8.30 -2.54 -8.78
N MET A 70 8.53 -1.62 -9.71
CA MET A 70 8.32 -0.18 -9.50
C MET A 70 6.83 0.19 -9.49
N LEU A 71 5.99 -0.55 -10.22
CA LEU A 71 4.54 -0.50 -10.06
C LEU A 71 4.15 -1.09 -8.73
N VAL A 72 4.70 -2.21 -8.29
CA VAL A 72 4.42 -2.83 -6.99
C VAL A 72 4.90 -1.93 -5.86
N GLU A 73 6.03 -1.24 -5.99
CA GLU A 73 6.52 -0.28 -5.00
C GLU A 73 5.70 1.00 -5.04
N ARG A 74 5.34 1.50 -6.23
CA ARG A 74 4.39 2.60 -6.36
C ARG A 74 3.00 2.20 -5.90
N VAL A 75 2.56 0.97 -6.08
CA VAL A 75 1.29 0.39 -5.62
C VAL A 75 1.36 0.29 -4.11
N LYS A 76 2.40 -0.28 -3.50
CA LYS A 76 2.62 -0.24 -2.04
C LYS A 76 2.58 1.20 -1.49
N ASN A 77 3.21 2.15 -2.19
CA ASN A 77 3.21 3.57 -1.83
C ASN A 77 1.89 4.32 -2.18
N PHE A 78 1.12 3.85 -3.16
CA PHE A 78 -0.12 4.45 -3.68
C PHE A 78 -1.37 3.88 -3.03
N PHE A 79 -1.30 2.64 -2.52
CA PHE A 79 -2.29 1.93 -1.72
C PHE A 79 -2.08 2.12 -0.21
N GLY A 80 -1.01 2.79 0.23
CA GLY A 80 -0.98 3.48 1.52
C GLY A 80 -1.06 2.59 2.76
N PHE A 81 -0.19 1.57 2.87
CA PHE A 81 -0.06 0.79 4.11
C PHE A 81 1.33 0.84 4.79
N GLU A 82 2.33 1.47 4.16
CA GLU A 82 3.63 1.73 4.80
C GLU A 82 3.83 3.20 5.23
N PHE A 83 2.89 4.10 4.88
CA PHE A 83 2.87 5.49 5.36
C PHE A 83 1.54 5.80 6.04
N GLY A 84 1.53 5.63 7.37
CA GLY A 84 0.70 6.37 8.33
C GLY A 84 -0.83 6.29 8.21
N PHE A 85 -1.50 6.07 9.34
CA PHE A 85 -2.92 6.32 9.50
C PHE A 85 -3.30 7.82 9.43
N GLU A 86 -2.46 8.68 8.85
CA GLU A 86 -2.64 10.14 8.79
C GLU A 86 -3.91 10.56 8.04
N ARG A 87 -4.42 9.67 7.17
CA ARG A 87 -5.68 9.87 6.45
C ARG A 87 -6.88 9.29 7.19
N PHE A 88 -6.71 8.61 8.31
CA PHE A 88 -7.82 8.02 9.06
C PHE A 88 -8.30 9.02 10.11
N THR A 89 -9.62 9.05 10.32
CA THR A 89 -10.17 9.70 11.51
C THR A 89 -9.71 8.97 12.77
N GLU A 90 -9.66 9.66 13.91
CA GLU A 90 -9.29 9.04 15.19
C GLU A 90 -10.16 7.82 15.52
N LYS A 91 -11.48 7.90 15.27
CA LYS A 91 -12.41 6.77 15.44
C LYS A 91 -12.06 5.58 14.56
N ALA A 92 -11.63 5.83 13.31
CA ALA A 92 -11.20 4.77 12.40
C ALA A 92 -9.84 4.17 12.81
N ILE A 93 -8.92 4.98 13.35
CA ILE A 93 -7.65 4.50 13.94
C ILE A 93 -7.95 3.59 15.14
N ASN A 94 -8.84 4.02 16.02
CA ASN A 94 -9.23 3.26 17.20
C ASN A 94 -9.85 1.91 16.79
N ALA A 95 -10.77 1.90 15.82
CA ALA A 95 -11.33 0.64 15.30
C ALA A 95 -10.24 -0.32 14.79
N VAL A 96 -9.23 0.20 14.08
CA VAL A 96 -8.11 -0.63 13.58
C VAL A 96 -7.20 -1.12 14.70
N ASN A 97 -6.91 -0.30 15.71
CA ASN A 97 -6.13 -0.72 16.88
C ASN A 97 -6.86 -1.78 17.69
N PHE A 98 -8.18 -1.64 17.83
CA PHE A 98 -9.01 -2.68 18.43
C PHE A 98 -8.90 -3.99 17.65
N ALA A 99 -9.00 -3.94 16.32
CA ALA A 99 -8.85 -5.11 15.46
C ALA A 99 -7.48 -5.79 15.63
N ARG A 100 -6.40 -5.01 15.73
CA ARG A 100 -5.05 -5.54 16.04
C ARG A 100 -5.00 -6.22 17.39
N ASN A 101 -5.54 -5.59 18.44
CA ASN A 101 -5.55 -6.17 19.77
C ASN A 101 -6.36 -7.47 19.84
N ALA A 102 -7.49 -7.53 19.12
CA ALA A 102 -8.30 -8.74 19.00
C ALA A 102 -7.54 -9.87 18.29
N ALA A 103 -6.76 -9.54 17.25
CA ALA A 103 -5.96 -10.48 16.49
C ALA A 103 -4.67 -10.95 17.19
N ALA A 104 -4.21 -10.26 18.24
CA ALA A 104 -2.95 -10.62 18.93
C ALA A 104 -2.95 -12.04 19.51
N ARG A 105 -4.13 -12.59 19.79
CA ARG A 105 -4.30 -13.95 20.33
C ARG A 105 -4.66 -14.99 19.26
N SER A 106 -4.82 -14.60 17.99
CA SER A 106 -5.16 -15.52 16.91
C SER A 106 -3.91 -16.18 16.31
N GLN A 107 -4.08 -17.35 15.70
CA GLN A 107 -3.04 -18.02 14.94
C GLN A 107 -3.53 -18.33 13.52
N PRO A 108 -2.92 -17.75 12.46
CA PRO A 108 -1.78 -16.84 12.48
C PRO A 108 -2.09 -15.49 13.15
N SER A 109 -1.05 -14.84 13.69
CA SER A 109 -1.15 -13.52 14.32
C SER A 109 -1.17 -12.44 13.22
N GLN A 110 -2.34 -12.27 12.62
CA GLN A 110 -2.62 -11.29 11.58
C GLN A 110 -4.05 -10.77 11.72
N VAL A 111 -4.27 -9.53 11.31
CA VAL A 111 -5.60 -8.91 11.36
C VAL A 111 -6.45 -9.43 10.21
N GLU A 112 -7.37 -10.33 10.54
CA GLU A 112 -8.41 -10.86 9.63
C GLU A 112 -9.68 -9.97 9.56
N PRO A 113 -10.54 -10.14 8.53
CA PRO A 113 -11.77 -9.36 8.39
C PRO A 113 -12.71 -9.42 9.60
N GLU A 114 -12.78 -10.53 10.32
CA GLU A 114 -13.55 -10.64 11.56
C GLU A 114 -13.07 -9.68 12.66
N HIS A 115 -11.77 -9.43 12.75
CA HIS A 115 -11.21 -8.49 13.71
C HIS A 115 -11.52 -7.06 13.32
N LEU A 116 -11.51 -6.75 12.01
CA LEU A 116 -11.94 -5.43 11.51
C LEU A 116 -13.42 -5.18 11.82
N LEU A 117 -14.29 -6.17 11.62
CA LEU A 117 -15.71 -6.08 11.96
C LEU A 117 -15.89 -5.83 13.46
N ALA A 118 -15.16 -6.57 14.31
CA ALA A 118 -15.18 -6.36 15.75
C ALA A 118 -14.71 -4.94 16.13
N GLY A 119 -13.63 -4.45 15.53
CA GLY A 119 -13.14 -3.08 15.73
C GLY A 119 -14.17 -2.01 15.37
N LEU A 120 -14.92 -2.21 14.29
CA LEU A 120 -15.97 -1.29 13.83
C LEU A 120 -17.24 -1.31 14.69
N LEU A 121 -17.43 -2.36 15.51
CA LEU A 121 -18.51 -2.49 16.47
C LEU A 121 -18.10 -2.01 17.89
N ALA A 122 -16.80 -1.92 18.16
CA ALA A 122 -16.26 -1.68 19.50
C ALA A 122 -16.67 -0.31 20.08
N ASP A 123 -16.63 0.75 19.26
CA ASP A 123 -17.12 2.06 19.68
C ASP A 123 -18.58 2.29 19.20
N PRO A 124 -19.57 2.25 20.10
CA PRO A 124 -20.98 2.39 19.78
C PRO A 124 -21.37 3.75 19.18
N THR A 125 -20.51 4.75 19.31
CA THR A 125 -20.74 6.13 18.84
C THR A 125 -20.30 6.34 17.40
N THR A 126 -19.70 5.33 16.77
CA THR A 126 -19.23 5.40 15.39
C THR A 126 -20.36 5.16 14.39
N THR A 127 -20.23 5.76 13.20
CA THR A 127 -21.18 5.55 12.11
C THR A 127 -21.27 4.08 11.73
N SER A 128 -20.14 3.35 11.71
CA SER A 128 -20.15 1.91 11.40
C SER A 128 -20.92 1.10 12.43
N ALA A 129 -20.72 1.34 13.73
CA ALA A 129 -21.41 0.60 14.78
C ALA A 129 -22.92 0.86 14.75
N GLN A 130 -23.32 2.11 14.50
CA GLN A 130 -24.73 2.48 14.38
C GLN A 130 -25.40 1.77 13.20
N LEU A 131 -24.76 1.75 12.03
CA LEU A 131 -25.27 1.06 10.84
C LEU A 131 -25.36 -0.46 11.04
N LEU A 132 -24.32 -1.06 11.62
CA LEU A 132 -24.31 -2.50 11.91
C LEU A 132 -25.41 -2.91 12.89
N ARG A 133 -25.63 -2.13 13.96
CA ARG A 133 -26.72 -2.39 14.92
C ARG A 133 -28.10 -2.17 14.32
N ALA A 134 -28.27 -1.13 13.50
CA ALA A 134 -29.50 -0.91 12.76
C ALA A 134 -29.81 -2.07 11.80
N SER A 135 -28.78 -2.78 11.36
CA SER A 135 -28.89 -3.99 10.50
C SER A 135 -29.08 -5.30 11.29
N GLY A 136 -29.28 -5.23 12.62
CA GLY A 136 -29.67 -6.38 13.44
C GLY A 136 -28.57 -7.00 14.30
N VAL A 137 -27.34 -6.46 14.31
CA VAL A 137 -26.27 -6.98 15.18
C VAL A 137 -26.67 -6.89 16.66
N LYS A 138 -26.63 -8.03 17.35
CA LYS A 138 -26.91 -8.15 18.80
C LYS A 138 -25.66 -8.32 19.65
N LEU A 139 -24.48 -8.36 19.04
CA LEU A 139 -23.24 -8.62 19.75
C LEU A 139 -22.80 -7.38 20.52
N ASP A 140 -22.66 -7.52 21.83
CA ASP A 140 -21.98 -6.54 22.66
C ASP A 140 -20.49 -6.88 22.71
N ILE A 141 -19.67 -5.92 22.30
CA ILE A 141 -18.22 -6.04 22.37
C ILE A 141 -17.78 -5.41 23.68
N GLU A 142 -17.21 -6.24 24.55
CA GLU A 142 -16.56 -5.74 25.76
C GLU A 142 -15.33 -4.93 25.38
N THR A 143 -15.31 -3.67 25.79
CA THR A 143 -14.17 -2.77 25.65
C THR A 143 -13.66 -2.39 27.04
N ASN A 144 -12.34 -2.19 27.16
CA ASN A 144 -11.69 -1.60 28.32
C ASN A 144 -10.71 -0.52 27.88
N GLU A 145 -10.09 0.18 28.84
CA GLU A 145 -9.16 1.29 28.58
C GLU A 145 -8.03 0.90 27.62
N HIS A 146 -7.61 -0.37 27.63
CA HIS A 146 -6.52 -0.87 26.80
C HIS A 146 -6.95 -1.43 25.45
N SER A 147 -8.25 -1.59 25.20
CA SER A 147 -8.77 -2.20 23.98
C SER A 147 -8.36 -1.43 22.71
N PHE A 148 -8.06 -0.13 22.82
CA PHE A 148 -7.67 0.74 21.71
C PHE A 148 -6.17 1.11 21.69
N GLU A 149 -5.40 0.69 22.68
CA GLU A 149 -3.95 0.90 22.72
C GLU A 149 -3.27 0.02 21.67
N SER A 150 -2.47 0.59 20.77
CA SER A 150 -1.70 -0.21 19.82
C SER A 150 -0.55 -0.94 20.53
N ARG A 151 -0.77 -2.19 20.96
CA ARG A 151 0.26 -3.01 21.65
C ARG A 151 1.22 -3.71 20.69
N GLU A 152 0.71 -4.14 19.54
CA GLU A 152 1.47 -4.85 18.51
C GLU A 152 1.10 -4.33 17.12
N ASN A 153 2.10 -4.08 16.28
CA ASN A 153 1.85 -3.70 14.88
C ASN A 153 1.69 -4.95 14.02
N LEU A 154 0.60 -5.69 14.27
CA LEU A 154 0.26 -6.90 13.52
C LEU A 154 0.01 -6.58 12.05
N ALA A 155 0.48 -7.47 11.19
CA ALA A 155 0.23 -7.39 9.76
C ALA A 155 -1.25 -7.70 9.47
N PHE A 156 -1.80 -7.06 8.44
CA PHE A 156 -3.11 -7.39 7.90
C PHE A 156 -3.03 -8.59 6.96
N SER A 157 -4.04 -9.45 7.01
CA SER A 157 -4.21 -10.49 5.99
C SER A 157 -4.47 -9.88 4.60
N PRO A 158 -4.30 -10.63 3.50
CA PRO A 158 -4.59 -10.13 2.15
C PRO A 158 -6.00 -9.56 2.00
N GLN A 159 -7.00 -10.22 2.62
CA GLN A 159 -8.39 -9.79 2.62
C GLN A 159 -8.56 -8.46 3.37
N SER A 160 -7.99 -8.35 4.57
CA SER A 160 -8.03 -7.11 5.35
C SER A 160 -7.31 -5.96 4.65
N LYS A 161 -6.19 -6.22 3.97
CA LYS A 161 -5.55 -5.19 3.12
C LYS A 161 -6.51 -4.71 2.05
N PHE A 162 -7.16 -5.62 1.33
CA PHE A 162 -8.12 -5.27 0.29
C PHE A 162 -9.29 -4.43 0.81
N VAL A 163 -9.82 -4.72 2.01
CA VAL A 163 -10.83 -3.88 2.68
C VAL A 163 -10.36 -2.44 2.83
N LEU A 164 -9.13 -2.25 3.28
CA LEU A 164 -8.56 -0.94 3.54
C LEU A 164 -8.27 -0.19 2.22
N GLU A 165 -7.87 -0.92 1.18
CA GLU A 165 -7.73 -0.39 -0.18
C GLU A 165 -9.06 0.10 -0.75
N LEU A 166 -10.13 -0.68 -0.58
CA LEU A 166 -11.49 -0.31 -1.00
C LEU A 166 -11.97 0.95 -0.26
N ALA A 167 -11.72 1.05 1.05
CA ALA A 167 -12.03 2.23 1.85
C ALA A 167 -11.30 3.49 1.34
N LEU A 168 -10.02 3.37 0.99
CA LEU A 168 -9.24 4.46 0.40
C LEU A 168 -9.76 4.85 -0.99
N GLN A 169 -10.12 3.87 -1.82
CA GLN A 169 -10.65 4.12 -3.17
C GLN A 169 -11.95 4.91 -3.11
N VAL A 170 -12.90 4.54 -2.24
CA VAL A 170 -14.19 5.26 -2.16
C VAL A 170 -14.01 6.70 -1.66
N VAL A 171 -13.13 6.94 -0.68
CA VAL A 171 -12.80 8.30 -0.20
C VAL A 171 -12.18 9.15 -1.31
N ARG A 172 -11.29 8.56 -2.12
CA ARG A 172 -10.70 9.26 -3.28
C ARG A 172 -11.73 9.62 -4.33
N LEU A 173 -12.66 8.70 -4.63
CA LEU A 173 -13.75 8.94 -5.58
C LEU A 173 -14.71 10.03 -5.12
N GLN A 174 -14.91 10.16 -3.79
CA GLN A 174 -15.67 11.25 -3.18
C GLN A 174 -14.93 12.59 -3.15
N GLY A 175 -13.62 12.62 -3.44
CA GLY A 175 -12.79 13.81 -3.24
C GLY A 175 -12.57 14.17 -1.76
N LYS A 176 -12.86 13.25 -0.84
CA LYS A 176 -12.66 13.45 0.60
C LYS A 176 -11.20 13.27 1.01
N LYS A 177 -10.83 13.89 2.14
CA LYS A 177 -9.45 13.86 2.67
C LYS A 177 -9.21 12.75 3.69
N SER A 178 -10.28 12.28 4.35
CA SER A 178 -10.19 11.37 5.50
C SER A 178 -11.05 10.13 5.37
N ILE A 179 -10.52 9.00 5.84
CA ILE A 179 -11.16 7.68 5.94
C ILE A 179 -11.81 7.58 7.33
N GLY A 180 -13.14 7.56 7.33
CA GLY A 180 -13.96 7.29 8.51
C GLY A 180 -14.33 5.81 8.66
N THR A 181 -15.00 5.48 9.76
CA THR A 181 -15.43 4.10 10.08
C THR A 181 -16.42 3.52 9.07
N GLU A 182 -17.28 4.37 8.48
CA GLU A 182 -18.23 4.03 7.42
C GLU A 182 -17.52 3.60 6.13
N HIS A 183 -16.36 4.18 5.82
CA HIS A 183 -15.58 3.80 4.64
C HIS A 183 -14.90 2.43 4.83
N LEU A 184 -14.44 2.14 6.05
CA LEU A 184 -13.92 0.82 6.42
C LEU A 184 -15.02 -0.26 6.35
N LEU A 185 -16.20 0.06 6.89
CA LEU A 185 -17.37 -0.80 6.79
C LEU A 185 -17.77 -1.03 5.32
N TRP A 186 -17.71 0.01 4.48
CA TRP A 186 -17.96 -0.12 3.04
C TRP A 186 -16.98 -1.11 2.40
N GLY A 187 -15.69 -1.01 2.72
CA GLY A 187 -14.70 -1.98 2.26
C GLY A 187 -15.02 -3.43 2.64
N LEU A 188 -15.45 -3.67 3.89
CA LEU A 188 -15.85 -5.01 4.35
C LEU A 188 -17.06 -5.55 3.59
N VAL A 189 -18.09 -4.72 3.39
CA VAL A 189 -19.31 -5.13 2.68
C VAL A 189 -19.01 -5.40 1.20
N ARG A 190 -18.08 -4.68 0.57
CA ARG A 190 -17.66 -4.99 -0.81
C ARG A 190 -16.84 -6.27 -0.89
N LEU A 191 -15.97 -6.54 0.10
CA LEU A 191 -15.23 -7.80 0.15
C LEU A 191 -16.19 -9.00 0.22
N SER A 192 -17.31 -8.94 0.98
CA SER A 192 -18.29 -10.04 1.06
C SER A 192 -19.01 -10.34 -0.26
N GLU A 193 -19.04 -9.38 -1.19
CA GLU A 193 -19.60 -9.57 -2.53
C GLU A 193 -18.64 -10.30 -3.47
N THR A 194 -17.32 -10.23 -3.21
CA THR A 194 -16.26 -10.80 -4.07
C THR A 194 -15.91 -12.25 -3.72
N ASP A 195 -15.90 -12.60 -2.43
CA ASP A 195 -15.56 -13.95 -1.95
C ASP A 195 -16.64 -14.44 -0.98
N LYS A 196 -17.51 -15.32 -1.50
CA LYS A 196 -18.82 -15.62 -0.92
C LYS A 196 -18.80 -16.51 0.32
N ALA A 197 -17.66 -17.06 0.75
CA ALA A 197 -17.65 -18.06 1.84
C ALA A 197 -17.39 -17.42 3.22
N ALA A 198 -16.20 -16.88 3.46
CA ALA A 198 -15.78 -16.51 4.83
C ALA A 198 -16.58 -15.34 5.43
N LEU A 199 -16.81 -14.27 4.67
CA LEU A 199 -17.51 -13.09 5.19
C LEU A 199 -19.03 -13.23 5.22
N ASN A 200 -19.62 -14.00 4.30
CA ASN A 200 -21.05 -14.27 4.37
C ASN A 200 -21.38 -15.13 5.59
N ASP A 201 -20.54 -16.11 5.91
CA ASP A 201 -20.71 -16.91 7.11
C ASP A 201 -20.51 -16.07 8.37
N LEU A 202 -19.58 -15.12 8.36
CA LEU A 202 -19.39 -14.14 9.43
C LEU A 202 -20.64 -13.24 9.61
N PHE A 203 -21.17 -12.66 8.53
CA PHE A 203 -22.35 -11.80 8.61
C PHE A 203 -23.59 -12.56 9.05
N LYS A 204 -23.76 -13.81 8.60
CA LYS A 204 -24.81 -14.70 9.13
C LYS A 204 -24.61 -15.00 10.62
N HIS A 205 -23.38 -15.28 11.04
CA HIS A 205 -23.06 -15.54 12.45
C HIS A 205 -23.46 -14.36 13.34
N TYR A 206 -23.21 -13.13 12.88
CA TYR A 206 -23.62 -11.91 13.59
C TYR A 206 -25.07 -11.47 13.34
N ALA A 207 -25.86 -12.27 12.62
CA ALA A 207 -27.23 -11.95 12.21
C ALA A 207 -27.37 -10.57 11.53
N ILE A 208 -26.36 -10.19 10.74
CA ILE A 208 -26.36 -8.95 9.96
C ILE A 208 -27.27 -9.12 8.75
N ASP A 209 -28.29 -8.28 8.65
CA ASP A 209 -29.03 -8.09 7.40
C ASP A 209 -28.17 -7.29 6.41
N VAL A 210 -27.49 -8.01 5.53
CA VAL A 210 -26.55 -7.44 4.55
C VAL A 210 -27.27 -6.54 3.54
N GLU A 211 -28.53 -6.80 3.21
CA GLU A 211 -29.30 -5.99 2.26
C GLU A 211 -29.64 -4.64 2.90
N THR A 212 -30.19 -4.67 4.12
CA THR A 212 -30.47 -3.45 4.89
C THR A 212 -29.19 -2.65 5.14
N LEU A 213 -28.10 -3.32 5.53
CA LEU A 213 -26.79 -2.69 5.75
C LEU A 213 -26.28 -2.00 4.48
N ASN A 214 -26.34 -2.68 3.33
CA ASN A 214 -25.88 -2.15 2.06
C ASN A 214 -26.65 -0.88 1.66
N ASN A 215 -27.97 -0.89 1.81
CA ASN A 215 -28.82 0.25 1.45
C ASN A 215 -28.49 1.48 2.32
N GLN A 216 -28.44 1.31 3.65
CA GLN A 216 -28.15 2.40 4.57
C GLN A 216 -26.72 2.94 4.41
N LEU A 217 -25.76 2.04 4.20
CA LEU A 217 -24.36 2.40 4.00
C LEU A 217 -24.17 3.14 2.67
N ALA A 218 -24.84 2.72 1.61
CA ALA A 218 -24.79 3.41 0.32
C ALA A 218 -25.36 4.84 0.42
N GLU A 219 -26.43 5.05 1.19
CA GLU A 219 -26.97 6.38 1.45
C GLU A 219 -25.98 7.24 2.25
N THR A 220 -25.40 6.70 3.32
CA THR A 220 -24.44 7.42 4.19
C THR A 220 -23.18 7.84 3.41
N VAL A 221 -22.62 6.92 2.63
CA VAL A 221 -21.45 7.17 1.78
C VAL A 221 -21.81 8.06 0.58
N ARG A 222 -23.07 8.10 0.12
CA ARG A 222 -23.51 9.01 -0.96
C ARG A 222 -23.89 10.40 -0.49
N SER A 223 -24.54 10.58 0.66
CA SER A 223 -24.90 11.91 1.20
C SER A 223 -23.67 12.79 1.38
N ASP A 224 -22.56 12.13 1.64
CA ASP A 224 -21.21 12.67 1.72
C ASP A 224 -20.64 13.26 0.41
N PHE A 225 -21.22 12.98 -0.77
CA PHE A 225 -20.86 13.61 -2.05
C PHE A 225 -21.49 15.01 -2.23
N LYS A 226 -22.56 15.34 -1.52
CA LYS A 226 -23.34 16.57 -1.73
C LYS A 226 -22.97 17.72 -0.79
N ALA A 227 -22.06 17.49 0.15
CA ALA A 227 -21.67 18.46 1.19
C ALA A 227 -20.35 19.20 0.90
N GLY A 228 -19.83 19.12 -0.32
CA GLY A 228 -18.58 19.76 -0.77
C GLY A 228 -18.81 20.95 -1.69
#